data_AF-A0A3D0G676-F1
#
_entry.id   AF-A0A3D0G676-F1
#
_cell.length_a   1.000
_cell.length_b   1.000
_cell.length_c   1.000
_cell.angle_alpha   90.00
_cell.angle_beta   90.00
_cell.angle_gamma   90.00
#
_symmetry.space_group_name_H-M   'P 1'
#
loop_
_entity.id
_entity.type
_entity.pdbx_description
1 polymer ?
#
loop_
_entity_poly.entity_id
_entity_poly.type
_entity_poly.pdbx_seq_one_letter_code
_entity_poly.pdbx_strand_id
1 'polypeptide(L)' 'ANPTAFILWGNNAQKLEKYIQPGDHLIVKTAHPSPLSARRGFFGSRPFSTVNNWLTDKGDAPINW' A
#
# COMPACT_ATOMS: atom_id res chain seq x y z
N ALA A 1 9.28 -6.28 -15.70
CA ALA A 1 8.98 -6.43 -14.26
C ALA A 1 7.47 -6.45 -14.11
N ASN A 2 6.93 -7.33 -13.27
CA ASN A 2 5.48 -7.38 -13.07
C ASN A 2 5.05 -6.19 -12.18
N PRO A 3 3.94 -5.51 -12.49
CA PRO A 3 3.32 -4.54 -11.60
C PRO A 3 3.13 -5.11 -10.19
N THR A 4 3.74 -4.50 -9.18
CA THR A 4 3.63 -4.89 -7.77
C THR A 4 2.98 -3.76 -6.96
N ALA A 5 2.11 -4.12 -6.02
CA ALA A 5 1.58 -3.20 -5.02
C ALA A 5 2.44 -3.22 -3.75
N PHE A 6 2.92 -2.06 -3.33
CA PHE A 6 3.72 -1.84 -2.13
C PHE A 6 2.90 -1.11 -1.08
N ILE A 7 2.72 -1.72 0.10
CA ILE A 7 2.05 -1.09 1.24
C ILE A 7 3.11 -0.66 2.26
N LEU A 8 3.29 0.65 2.43
CA LEU A 8 4.32 1.25 3.26
C LEU A 8 3.72 1.82 4.56
N TRP A 9 3.81 1.03 5.62
CA TRP A 9 3.28 1.38 6.95
C TRP A 9 4.30 2.14 7.82
N GLY A 10 4.05 3.42 8.02
CA GLY A 10 4.87 4.31 8.83
C GLY A 10 6.09 4.90 8.11
N ASN A 11 6.68 5.91 8.73
CA ASN A 11 7.71 6.77 8.10
C ASN A 11 8.95 5.99 7.65
N ASN A 12 9.36 4.96 8.39
CA ASN A 12 10.53 4.16 8.02
C ASN A 12 10.28 3.36 6.73
N ALA A 13 9.10 2.75 6.57
CA ALA A 13 8.73 2.06 5.35
C ALA A 13 8.57 3.05 4.19
N GLN A 14 7.96 4.21 4.42
CA GLN A 14 7.79 5.24 3.38
C GLN A 14 9.13 5.75 2.82
N LYS A 15 10.19 5.81 3.64
CA LYS A 15 11.54 6.15 3.16
C LYS A 15 12.12 5.14 2.17
N LEU A 16 11.60 3.91 2.12
CA LEU A 16 12.04 2.89 1.16
C LEU A 16 11.47 3.11 -0.25
N GLU A 17 10.48 3.99 -0.40
CA GLU A 17 9.89 4.36 -1.69
C GLU A 17 10.95 4.75 -2.72
N LYS A 18 12.01 5.43 -2.31
CA LYS A 18 13.11 5.86 -3.19
C LYS A 18 13.86 4.69 -3.87
N TYR A 19 13.69 3.46 -3.37
CA TYR A 19 14.27 2.25 -3.95
C TYR A 19 13.28 1.51 -4.87
N ILE A 20 12.02 1.92 -4.91
CA ILE A 20 11.02 1.38 -5.82
C ILE A 20 11.22 2.08 -7.16
N GLN A 21 11.51 1.29 -8.19
CA GLN A 21 11.73 1.82 -9.53
C GLN A 21 10.45 2.46 -10.09
N PRO A 22 10.56 3.59 -10.82
CA PRO A 22 9.41 4.16 -11.51
C PRO A 22 8.80 3.15 -12.48
N GLY A 23 7.48 3.08 -12.52
CA GLY A 23 6.75 2.14 -13.37
C GLY A 23 5.30 2.01 -12.93
N ASP A 24 4.65 0.95 -13.39
CA ASP A 24 3.24 0.69 -13.11
C ASP A 24 3.03 0.01 -11.74
N HIS A 25 3.75 0.48 -10.72
CA HIS A 25 3.63 0.01 -9.34
C HIS A 25 2.62 0.83 -8.57
N LEU A 26 1.83 0.19 -7.70
CA LEU A 26 1.01 0.89 -6.72
C LEU A 26 1.81 1.11 -5.45
N ILE A 27 1.81 2.33 -4.91
CA ILE A 27 2.43 2.63 -3.62
C ILE A 27 1.34 3.19 -2.69
N VAL A 28 0.98 2.42 -1.66
CA VAL A 28 0.02 2.81 -0.63
C VAL A 28 0.78 3.19 0.63
N LYS A 29 0.65 4.44 1.09
CA LYS A 29 1.31 4.94 2.31
C LYS A 29 0.28 5.17 3.39
N THR A 30 0.49 4.60 4.56
CA THR A 30 -0.39 4.83 5.72
C THR A 30 0.44 4.95 7.00
N ALA A 31 -0.19 5.39 8.09
CA ALA A 31 0.45 5.29 9.41
C ALA A 31 0.70 3.81 9.76
N HIS A 32 1.64 3.56 10.67
CA HIS A 32 1.94 2.21 11.13
C HIS A 32 0.80 1.66 12.03
N PRO A 33 0.47 0.35 11.97
CA PRO A 33 -0.61 -0.26 12.75
C PRO A 33 -0.36 -0.31 14.27
N SER A 34 0.86 -0.02 14.73
CA SER A 34 1.17 0.05 16.16
C SER A 34 0.24 1.03 16.90
N PRO A 35 -0.20 0.71 18.13
CA PRO A 35 -1.08 1.57 18.93
C PRO A 35 -0.62 3.03 19.04
N LEU A 36 0.70 3.26 19.04
CA LEU A 36 1.32 4.59 19.13
C LEU A 36 1.00 5.50 17.93
N SER A 37 0.69 4.92 16.76
CA SER A 37 0.46 5.64 15.51
C SER A 37 -0.84 5.30 14.79
N ALA A 38 -1.53 4.21 15.15
CA ALA A 38 -2.66 3.71 14.38
C ALA A 38 -3.82 4.72 14.27
N ARG A 39 -4.09 5.45 15.36
CA ARG A 39 -5.10 6.52 15.40
C ARG A 39 -4.74 7.74 14.56
N ARG A 40 -3.48 7.89 14.16
CA ARG A 40 -2.99 9.03 13.35
C ARG A 40 -3.10 8.80 11.84
N GLY A 41 -3.77 7.72 11.42
CA GLY A 41 -4.05 7.48 9.99
C GLY A 41 -3.90 6.04 9.50
N PHE A 42 -3.87 5.03 10.38
CA PHE A 42 -3.99 3.63 9.96
C PHE A 42 -5.46 3.21 9.91
N PHE A 43 -6.23 3.50 10.95
CA PHE A 43 -7.67 3.24 10.93
C PHE A 43 -8.35 4.11 9.86
N GLY A 44 -9.17 3.48 9.02
CA GLY A 44 -9.81 4.12 7.86
C GLY A 44 -8.94 4.21 6.60
N SER A 45 -7.67 3.82 6.65
CA SER A 45 -6.76 3.94 5.49
C SER A 45 -7.04 2.95 4.35
N ARG A 46 -7.84 1.89 4.62
CA ARG A 46 -8.36 0.95 3.61
C ARG A 46 -7.31 0.40 2.62
N PRO A 47 -6.09 0.00 3.06
CA PRO A 47 -5.01 -0.35 2.14
C PRO A 47 -5.35 -1.60 1.31
N PHE A 48 -6.01 -2.58 1.90
CA PHE A 48 -6.35 -3.85 1.25
C PHE A 48 -7.35 -3.68 0.10
N SER A 49 -8.45 -2.94 0.34
CA SER A 49 -9.42 -2.64 -0.72
C SER A 49 -8.81 -1.75 -1.80
N THR A 50 -7.91 -0.82 -1.46
CA THR A 50 -7.18 -0.01 -2.45
C THR A 50 -6.35 -0.90 -3.37
N VAL A 51 -5.65 -1.91 -2.83
CA VAL A 51 -4.90 -2.88 -3.65
C VAL A 51 -5.84 -3.71 -4.53
N ASN A 52 -6.93 -4.23 -3.97
CA ASN A 52 -7.88 -5.04 -4.76
C ASN A 52 -8.56 -4.23 -5.87
N ASN A 53 -8.90 -2.96 -5.62
CA ASN A 53 -9.44 -2.07 -6.65
C ASN A 53 -8.42 -1.85 -7.77
N TRP A 54 -7.17 -1.57 -7.42
CA TRP A 54 -6.10 -1.39 -8.41
C TRP A 54 -5.82 -2.66 -9.23
N LEU A 55 -5.87 -3.84 -8.62
CA LEU A 55 -5.79 -5.11 -9.36
C LEU A 55 -6.99 -5.27 -10.30
N THR A 56 -8.20 -5.01 -9.80
CA THR A 56 -9.44 -5.13 -10.59
C THR A 56 -9.46 -4.16 -11.78
N ASP A 57 -8.99 -2.92 -11.60
CA ASP A 57 -8.90 -1.91 -12.66
C ASP A 57 -7.93 -2.33 -13.78
N LYS A 58 -6.98 -3.23 -13.48
CA LYS A 58 -6.05 -3.83 -14.45
C LYS A 58 -6.56 -5.13 -15.06
N GLY A 59 -7.72 -5.62 -14.61
CA GLY A 59 -8.25 -6.93 -15.00
C GLY A 59 -7.61 -8.11 -14.25
N ASP A 60 -6.83 -7.85 -13.21
CA ASP A 60 -6.26 -8.88 -12.35
C ASP A 60 -7.26 -9.32 -11.27
N ALA A 61 -7.13 -10.56 -10.81
CA ALA A 61 -7.95 -11.07 -9.72
C ALA A 61 -7.61 -10.38 -8.40
N PRO A 62 -8.61 -9.99 -7.58
CA PRO A 62 -8.37 -9.42 -6.26
C PRO A 62 -7.76 -10.47 -5.31
N ILE A 63 -7.01 -10.00 -4.32
CA ILE A 63 -6.46 -10.85 -3.27
C ILE A 63 -7.55 -11.15 -2.24
N ASN A 64 -7.68 -12.42 -1.85
CA ASN A 64 -8.47 -12.83 -0.69
C ASN A 64 -7.61 -12.65 0.57
N TRP A 65 -7.85 -11.55 1.31
CA TRP A 65 -7.05 -11.10 2.45
C TRP A 65 -7.41 -11.78 3.77
#